data_AF-A0A933NJH2-F1
#
_entry.id   AF-A0A933NJH2-F1
#
_cell.length_a   1.000
_cell.length_b   1.000
_cell.length_c   1.000
_cell.angle_alpha   90.00
_cell.angle_beta   90.00
_cell.angle_gamma   90.00
#
_symmetry.space_group_name_H-M   'P 1'
#
loop_
_entity.id
_entity.type
_entity.pdbx_description
1 polymer ?
#
loop_
_entity_poly.entity_id
_entity_poly.type
_entity_poly.pdbx_seq_one_letter_code
_entity_poly.pdbx_strand_id
1 'polypeptide(L)' 'MDKPLSDPAAQVKACGARGLNPQHQLVEAELVKSLHAEGLFVLPWTVDESRTIQQLVRLGVDGICSNDVSTLVRFLS' A
#
# COMPACT_ATOMS: atom_id res chain seq x y z
N MET A 1 2.22 -11.20 16.37
CA MET A 1 1.31 -11.12 15.22
C MET A 1 0.66 -9.76 15.27
N ASP A 2 0.91 -8.92 14.28
CA ASP A 2 0.25 -7.63 14.17
C ASP A 2 -1.25 -7.85 14.12
N LYS A 3 -1.97 -7.19 15.04
CA LYS A 3 -3.41 -7.30 15.13
C LYS A 3 -4.00 -6.56 13.92
N PRO A 4 -4.94 -7.14 13.16
CA PRO A 4 -5.60 -6.39 12.10
C PRO A 4 -6.21 -5.13 12.70
N LEU A 5 -5.89 -3.98 12.11
CA LEU A 5 -6.44 -2.69 12.53
C LEU A 5 -7.96 -2.78 12.35
N SER A 6 -8.72 -2.58 13.43
CA SER A 6 -10.19 -2.72 13.39
C SER A 6 -10.85 -1.67 12.48
N ASP A 7 -10.14 -0.56 12.21
CA ASP A 7 -10.49 0.47 11.24
C ASP A 7 -9.21 1.24 10.82
N PRO A 8 -8.54 0.83 9.72
CA PRO A 8 -7.31 1.48 9.26
C PRO A 8 -7.53 2.96 8.92
N ALA A 9 -8.66 3.32 8.32
CA ALA A 9 -8.95 4.69 7.90
C ALA A 9 -9.16 5.63 9.09
N ALA A 10 -9.87 5.19 10.12
CA ALA A 10 -10.04 5.97 11.34
C ALA A 10 -8.70 6.27 12.03
N GLN A 11 -7.79 5.30 12.06
CA GLN A 11 -6.47 5.50 12.69
C GLN A 11 -5.59 6.48 11.92
N VAL A 12 -5.59 6.41 10.58
CA VAL A 12 -4.89 7.38 9.72
C VAL A 12 -5.40 8.79 10.01
N LYS A 13 -6.73 8.97 10.05
CA LYS A 13 -7.34 10.26 10.34
C LYS A 13 -7.01 10.75 11.75
N ALA A 14 -7.03 9.85 12.75
CA ALA A 14 -6.77 10.18 14.14
C ALA A 14 -5.35 10.70 14.39
N CYS A 15 -4.35 10.25 13.62
CA CYS A 15 -2.98 10.75 13.71
C CYS A 15 -2.67 11.90 12.75
N GLY A 16 -3.66 12.39 11.98
CA GLY A 16 -3.47 13.46 10.99
C GLY A 16 -2.66 13.04 9.76
N ALA A 17 -2.49 11.73 9.54
CA ALA A 17 -1.84 11.21 8.36
C ALA A 17 -2.78 11.26 7.14
N ARG A 18 -2.21 11.01 5.96
CA ARG A 18 -2.92 11.04 4.68
C ARG A 18 -3.03 9.67 4.01
N GLY A 19 -2.43 8.64 4.61
CA GLY A 19 -2.45 7.28 4.11
C GLY A 19 -1.67 6.31 4.99
N LEU A 20 -1.60 5.05 4.54
CA LEU A 20 -0.87 3.97 5.23
C LEU A 20 0.29 3.46 4.41
N ASN A 21 1.35 3.09 5.12
CA ASN A 21 2.50 2.40 4.56
C ASN A 21 2.63 0.99 5.17
N PRO A 22 1.78 0.02 4.76
CA PRO A 22 1.78 -1.32 5.33
C PRO A 22 2.91 -2.18 4.75
N GLN A 23 3.23 -3.30 5.42
CA GLN A 23 3.97 -4.37 4.76
C GLN A 23 3.15 -4.88 3.57
N HIS A 24 3.78 -5.10 2.42
CA HIS A 24 3.07 -5.44 1.18
C HIS A 24 2.21 -6.72 1.27
N GLN A 25 2.56 -7.63 2.18
CA GLN A 25 1.83 -8.88 2.43
C GLN A 25 0.46 -8.65 3.10
N LEU A 26 0.26 -7.48 3.71
CA LEU A 26 -0.99 -7.08 4.36
C LEU A 26 -1.93 -6.31 3.42
N VAL A 27 -1.51 -6.08 2.17
CA VAL A 27 -2.31 -5.33 1.20
C VAL A 27 -3.28 -6.25 0.48
N GLU A 28 -4.55 -6.04 0.76
CA GLU A 28 -5.67 -6.69 0.10
C GLU A 28 -6.58 -5.65 -0.56
N ALA A 29 -7.43 -6.08 -1.50
CA ALA A 29 -8.33 -5.19 -2.24
C ALA A 29 -9.26 -4.38 -1.31
N GLU A 30 -9.73 -4.99 -0.22
CA GLU A 30 -10.64 -4.32 0.73
C GLU A 30 -9.92 -3.23 1.55
N LEU A 31 -8.63 -3.41 1.86
CA LEU A 31 -7.82 -2.36 2.48
C LEU A 31 -7.69 -1.15 1.56
N VAL A 32 -7.35 -1.38 0.29
CA VAL A 32 -7.20 -0.30 -0.69
C VAL A 32 -8.51 0.44 -0.89
N LYS A 33 -9.62 -0.29 -1.13
CA LYS A 33 -10.96 0.30 -1.30
C LYS A 33 -11.40 1.12 -0.09
N SER A 34 -11.21 0.61 1.13
CA SER A 34 -11.66 1.32 2.34
C SER A 34 -10.89 2.63 2.58
N LEU A 35 -9.60 2.67 2.28
CA LEU A 35 -8.80 3.89 2.38
C LEU A 35 -9.13 4.88 1.25
N HIS A 36 -9.27 4.39 0.02
CA HIS A 36 -9.68 5.22 -1.12
C HIS A 36 -11.05 5.84 -0.95
N ALA A 37 -12.02 5.12 -0.37
CA ALA A 37 -13.35 5.64 -0.06
C ALA A 37 -13.33 6.86 0.90
N GLU A 38 -12.26 7.00 1.66
CA GLU A 38 -12.01 8.08 2.63
C GLU A 38 -11.03 9.13 2.08
N GLY A 39 -10.60 9.03 0.82
CA GLY A 39 -9.63 9.94 0.19
C GLY A 39 -8.20 9.81 0.73
N LEU A 40 -7.86 8.64 1.29
CA LEU A 40 -6.55 8.30 1.84
C LEU A 40 -5.76 7.43 0.86
N PHE A 41 -4.42 7.44 0.94
CA PHE A 41 -3.55 6.64 0.08
C PHE A 41 -3.00 5.37 0.75
N VAL A 42 -2.52 4.42 -0.06
CA VAL A 42 -1.80 3.20 0.36
C VAL A 42 -0.46 3.09 -0.37
N LEU A 43 0.64 3.01 0.39
CA LEU A 43 2.01 2.90 -0.13
C LEU A 43 2.80 1.79 0.59
N PRO A 44 2.72 0.52 0.14
CA PRO A 44 3.39 -0.59 0.80
C PRO A 44 4.92 -0.58 0.71
N TRP A 45 5.54 -1.27 1.67
CA TRP A 45 6.97 -1.54 1.72
C TRP A 45 7.27 -3.01 2.05
N THR A 46 8.49 -3.51 1.85
CA THR A 46 9.44 -3.10 0.80
C THR A 46 9.28 -4.09 -0.34
N VAL A 47 9.13 -3.60 -1.57
CA VAL A 47 8.74 -4.44 -2.70
C VAL A 47 9.82 -4.40 -3.78
N ASP A 48 10.60 -5.48 -3.86
CA ASP A 48 11.72 -5.58 -4.80
C ASP A 48 11.41 -6.54 -5.97
N GLU A 49 10.38 -7.39 -5.85
CA GLU A 49 10.04 -8.41 -6.83
C GLU A 49 9.00 -7.93 -7.86
N SER A 50 9.28 -8.07 -9.16
CA SER A 50 8.37 -7.66 -10.25
C SER A 50 6.97 -8.27 -10.15
N ARG A 51 6.86 -9.53 -9.70
CA ARG A 51 5.55 -10.19 -9.52
C ARG A 51 4.70 -9.48 -8.47
N THR A 52 5.33 -9.12 -7.36
CA THR A 52 4.67 -8.42 -6.25
C THR A 52 4.32 -6.99 -6.65
N ILE A 53 5.21 -6.29 -7.36
CA ILE A 53 4.93 -4.98 -7.97
C ILE A 53 3.66 -5.07 -8.83
N GLN A 54 3.59 -6.04 -9.75
CA GLN A 54 2.44 -6.21 -10.62
C GLN A 54 1.14 -6.49 -9.86
N GLN A 55 1.20 -7.28 -8.79
CA GLN A 55 0.05 -7.56 -7.95
C GLN A 55 -0.47 -6.30 -7.26
N LEU A 56 0.42 -5.52 -6.65
CA LEU A 56 0.04 -4.31 -5.93
C LEU A 56 -0.49 -3.23 -6.86
N VAL A 57 0.10 -3.07 -8.05
CA VAL A 57 -0.42 -2.19 -9.10
C VAL A 57 -1.85 -2.59 -9.48
N ARG A 58 -2.13 -3.89 -9.65
CA ARG A 58 -3.50 -4.37 -9.91
C ARG A 58 -4.47 -4.14 -8.76
N LEU A 59 -3.98 -4.16 -7.51
CA LEU A 59 -4.78 -3.83 -6.34
C LEU A 59 -5.08 -2.33 -6.24
N GLY A 60 -4.39 -1.49 -7.02
CA GLY A 60 -4.60 -0.05 -7.08
C GLY A 60 -3.87 0.72 -5.98
N VAL A 61 -2.72 0.24 -5.48
CA VAL A 61 -1.92 1.02 -4.52
C VAL A 61 -1.43 2.32 -5.14
N ASP A 62 -1.28 3.36 -4.34
CA ASP A 62 -0.92 4.71 -4.78
C ASP A 62 0.59 4.92 -4.94
N GLY A 63 1.39 4.02 -4.35
CA GLY A 63 2.84 4.03 -4.50
C GLY A 63 3.47 2.73 -4.01
N ILE A 64 4.77 2.57 -4.27
CA ILE A 64 5.54 1.40 -3.84
C ILE A 64 6.86 1.89 -3.28
N CYS A 65 7.22 1.42 -2.08
CA CYS A 65 8.56 1.59 -1.53
C CYS A 65 9.42 0.37 -1.90
N SER A 66 10.57 0.60 -2.52
CA SER A 66 11.47 -0.44 -3.05
C SER A 66 12.94 -0.09 -2.76
N ASN A 67 13.76 -1.10 -2.51
CA ASN A 67 15.22 -0.98 -2.49
C ASN A 67 15.80 -1.03 -3.91
N ASP A 68 15.11 -1.65 -4.86
CA ASP A 68 15.51 -1.74 -6.27
C ASP A 68 14.67 -0.81 -7.14
N VAL A 69 15.03 0.48 -7.09
CA VAL A 69 14.37 1.54 -7.89
C VAL A 69 14.47 1.26 -9.39
N SER A 70 15.56 0.63 -9.86
CA SER A 70 15.75 0.32 -11.28
C SER A 70 14.70 -0.68 -11.78
N THR A 71 14.51 -1.77 -11.04
CA THR A 71 13.47 -2.77 -11.34
C THR A 71 12.08 -2.16 -11.24
N LEU A 72 11.82 -1.34 -10.21
CA LEU A 72 10.52 -0.68 -10.03
C LEU A 72 10.18 0.23 -11.22
N VAL A 73 11.09 1.13 -11.61
CA VAL A 73 10.87 2.06 -12.72
C VAL A 73 10.63 1.32 -14.04
N ARG A 74 11.42 0.28 -14.33
CA ARG A 74 11.25 -0.53 -15.55
C ARG A 74 9.89 -1.21 -15.64
N PHE A 75 9.29 -1.53 -14.50
CA PHE A 75 8.00 -2.21 -14.46
C PHE A 75 6.80 -1.23 -14.51
N LEU A 76 7.00 0.02 -14.07
CA LEU A 76 5.97 1.06 -14.06
C LEU A 76 5.96 1.95 -15.31
N SER A 77 7.04 1.95 -16.10
CA SER A 77 7.15 2.67 -17.39
C SER A 77 6.52 1.91 -18.55
#